data_AF-A0ABC8TL37-F1
#
_entry.id   AF-A0ABC8TL37-F1
#
_cell.length_a   1.000
_cell.length_b   1.000
_cell.length_c   1.000
_cell.angle_alpha   90.00
_cell.angle_beta   90.00
_cell.angle_gamma   90.00
#
_symmetry.space_group_name_H-M   'P 1'
#
loop_
_entity.id
_entity.type
_entity.pdbx_description
1 polymer ?
#
loop_
_entity_poly.entity_id
_entity_poly.type
_entity_poly.pdbx_seq_one_letter_code
_entity_poly.pdbx_strand_id
1 'polypeptide(L)'
;MGNITISMLFQALVLILLCSGLDFCASIDTITSTQSIKDSETVVSNGKIFKLGFFSPVNTTNRYVGILYNIPVMTVVWVANREKPLIDSSGIVMISEDGNVEKKTNL
;
A
#
# COMPACT_ATOMS: atom_id res chain seq x y z
N MET A 1 -8.55 25.12 43.68
CA MET A 1 -7.38 24.66 42.90
C MET A 1 -7.62 23.33 42.20
N GLY A 2 -8.05 22.25 42.89
CA GLY A 2 -8.11 20.89 42.32
C GLY A 2 -9.06 20.65 41.13
N ASN A 3 -10.21 21.33 41.07
CA ASN A 3 -11.16 21.12 39.96
C ASN A 3 -10.66 21.72 38.63
N ILE A 4 -9.89 22.80 38.71
CA ILE A 4 -9.30 23.48 37.54
C ILE A 4 -8.19 22.61 36.94
N THR A 5 -7.36 21.98 37.78
CA THR A 5 -6.29 21.09 37.33
C THR A 5 -6.81 19.83 36.67
N ILE A 6 -7.90 19.24 37.19
CA ILE A 6 -8.55 18.06 36.59
C ILE A 6 -9.14 18.41 35.21
N SER A 7 -9.77 19.58 35.08
CA SER A 7 -10.33 20.05 33.81
C SER A 7 -9.25 20.22 32.73
N MET A 8 -8.08 20.75 33.10
CA MET A 8 -6.94 20.90 32.19
C MET A 8 -6.39 19.54 31.72
N LEU A 9 -6.26 18.57 32.63
CA LEU A 9 -5.79 17.22 32.27
C LEU A 9 -6.78 16.50 31.34
N PHE A 10 -8.08 16.66 31.57
CA PHE A 10 -9.11 16.07 30.71
C PHE A 10 -9.08 16.66 29.30
N GLN A 11 -8.95 17.98 29.16
CA GLN A 11 -8.82 18.63 27.86
C GLN A 11 -7.54 18.21 27.11
N ALA A 12 -6.41 18.11 27.82
CA ALA A 12 -5.17 17.62 27.25
C ALA A 12 -5.29 16.17 26.73
N LEU A 13 -5.95 15.30 27.50
CA LEU A 13 -6.21 13.92 27.08
C LEU A 13 -7.09 13.84 25.83
N VAL A 14 -8.17 14.64 25.77
CA VAL A 14 -9.03 14.73 24.59
C VAL A 14 -8.25 15.22 23.37
N LEU A 15 -7.38 16.22 23.53
CA LEU A 15 -6.54 16.72 22.45
C LEU A 15 -5.54 15.67 21.94
N ILE A 16 -4.92 14.90 22.85
CA ILE A 16 -4.02 13.80 22.49
C ILE A 16 -4.76 12.72 21.69
N LEU A 17 -5.97 12.34 22.12
CA LEU A 17 -6.80 11.36 21.42
C LEU A 17 -7.20 11.85 20.02
N LEU A 18 -7.56 13.14 19.88
CA LEU A 18 -7.86 13.76 18.59
C LEU A 18 -6.63 13.79 17.66
N CYS A 19 -5.45 14.07 18.21
CA CYS A 19 -4.20 14.10 17.44
C CYS A 19 -3.71 12.70 17.06
N SER A 20 -3.95 11.67 17.87
CA SER A 20 -3.56 10.28 17.56
C SER A 20 -4.33 9.67 16.38
N GLY A 21 -5.42 10.29 15.93
CA GLY A 21 -6.13 9.91 14.71
C GLY A 21 -5.60 10.58 13.43
N LEU A 22 -4.62 11.49 13.55
CA LEU A 22 -4.01 12.17 12.41
C LEU A 22 -2.84 11.35 11.85
N ASP A 23 -3.15 10.20 11.27
CA ASP A 23 -2.17 9.48 10.44
C ASP A 23 -1.94 10.28 9.15
N PHE A 24 -0.84 11.05 9.12
CA PHE A 24 -0.33 11.62 7.87
C PHE A 24 0.20 10.48 7.00
N CYS A 25 -0.68 9.88 6.21
CA CYS A 25 -0.27 8.94 5.17
C CYS A 25 0.35 9.73 4.02
N ALA A 26 1.68 9.85 4.03
CA ALA A 26 2.43 10.30 2.86
C ALA A 26 2.29 9.22 1.77
N SER A 27 1.44 9.47 0.79
CA SER A 27 1.29 8.60 -0.37
C SER A 27 2.56 8.74 -1.22
N ILE A 28 3.38 7.70 -1.25
CA ILE A 28 4.42 7.56 -2.25
C ILE A 28 3.69 7.21 -3.55
N ASP A 29 3.76 8.09 -4.54
CA ASP A 29 3.17 7.90 -5.87
C ASP A 29 4.22 7.56 -6.94
N THR A 30 5.50 7.58 -6.56
CA THR A 30 6.65 7.40 -7.44
C THR A 30 7.53 6.27 -6.89
N ILE A 31 7.80 5.27 -7.71
CA ILE A 31 8.75 4.20 -7.41
C ILE A 31 10.03 4.47 -8.18
N THR A 32 11.16 4.42 -7.49
CA THR A 32 12.49 4.46 -8.11
C THR A 32 13.09 3.07 -8.14
N SER A 33 14.14 2.85 -8.95
CA SER A 33 14.83 1.54 -9.06
C SER A 33 15.44 1.06 -7.74
N THR A 34 15.63 1.97 -6.79
CA THR A 34 16.12 1.68 -5.43
C THR A 34 15.04 1.16 -4.48
N GLN A 35 13.77 1.17 -4.89
CA GLN A 35 12.63 0.77 -4.07
C GLN A 35 12.02 -0.53 -4.57
N SER A 36 11.53 -1.32 -3.61
CA SER A 36 10.85 -2.58 -3.87
C SER A 36 9.46 -2.57 -3.23
N ILE A 37 8.47 -3.12 -3.91
CA ILE A 37 7.13 -3.36 -3.35
C ILE A 37 7.03 -4.84 -2.97
N LYS A 38 6.74 -5.13 -1.70
CA LYS A 38 6.38 -6.46 -1.22
C LYS A 38 4.91 -6.77 -1.44
N ASP A 39 4.51 -8.03 -1.34
CA ASP A 39 3.13 -8.48 -1.51
C ASP A 39 2.08 -7.71 -0.68
N SER A 40 2.45 -7.28 0.53
CA SER A 40 1.61 -6.51 1.45
C SER A 40 1.58 -5.00 1.18
N GLU A 41 2.40 -4.51 0.26
CA GLU A 41 2.60 -3.08 0.00
C GLU A 41 1.92 -2.68 -1.31
N THR A 42 1.53 -1.41 -1.39
CA THR A 42 0.96 -0.81 -2.60
C THR A 42 1.43 0.62 -2.77
N VAL A 43 1.49 1.07 -4.01
CA VAL A 43 1.78 2.46 -4.36
C VAL A 43 0.53 3.08 -4.94
N VAL A 44 0.12 4.22 -4.38
CA VAL A 44 -1.13 4.89 -4.74
C VAL A 44 -0.79 6.15 -5.52
N SER A 45 -1.39 6.28 -6.70
CA SER A 45 -1.23 7.47 -7.55
C SER A 45 -1.62 8.77 -6.84
N ASN A 46 -1.04 9.91 -7.26
CA ASN A 46 -1.31 11.24 -6.70
C ASN A 46 -2.82 11.60 -6.64
N GLY A 47 -3.62 11.09 -7.58
CA GLY A 47 -5.08 11.29 -7.60
C GLY A 47 -5.88 10.29 -6.76
N LYS A 48 -5.23 9.31 -6.13
CA LYS A 48 -5.85 8.17 -5.42
C LYS A 48 -6.84 7.37 -6.26
N ILE A 49 -6.77 7.47 -7.59
CA ILE A 49 -7.64 6.75 -8.54
C ILE A 49 -7.12 5.34 -8.77
N PHE A 50 -5.80 5.22 -8.93
CA PHE A 50 -5.13 3.96 -9.21
C PHE A 50 -4.17 3.57 -8.10
N LYS A 51 -4.00 2.26 -7.93
CA LYS A 51 -2.94 1.66 -7.11
C LYS A 51 -2.21 0.57 -7.88
N LEU A 52 -0.91 0.48 -7.66
CA LEU A 52 -0.03 -0.60 -8.13
C LEU A 52 0.29 -1.51 -6.95
N GLY A 53 0.19 -2.83 -7.15
CA GLY A 53 0.58 -3.81 -6.15
C GLY A 53 0.20 -5.23 -6.52
N PHE A 54 0.29 -6.13 -5.55
CA PHE A 54 -0.07 -7.52 -5.71
C PHE A 54 -1.57 -7.78 -5.44
N PHE A 55 -2.15 -8.71 -6.19
CA PHE A 55 -3.53 -9.16 -5.98
C PHE A 55 -3.72 -10.64 -6.37
N SER A 56 -4.83 -11.22 -5.90
CA SER A 56 -5.29 -12.56 -6.27
C SER A 56 -6.69 -12.49 -6.88
N PRO A 57 -6.90 -13.03 -8.09
CA PRO A 57 -8.23 -13.24 -8.65
C PRO A 57 -9.07 -14.16 -7.76
N VAL A 58 -10.39 -14.03 -7.89
CA VAL A 58 -11.35 -14.87 -7.16
C VAL A 58 -11.06 -16.36 -7.41
N ASN A 59 -11.11 -17.16 -6.34
CA ASN A 59 -10.90 -18.61 -6.34
C ASN A 59 -9.48 -19.09 -6.68
N THR A 60 -8.46 -18.23 -6.64
CA THR A 60 -7.07 -18.64 -6.83
C THR A 60 -6.16 -18.03 -5.78
N THR A 61 -5.12 -18.75 -5.36
CA THR A 61 -4.03 -18.18 -4.53
C THR A 61 -2.93 -17.54 -5.37
N ASN A 62 -3.04 -17.66 -6.70
CA ASN A 62 -2.10 -17.08 -7.63
C ASN A 62 -1.96 -15.57 -7.40
N ARG A 63 -0.72 -15.09 -7.35
CA ARG A 63 -0.40 -13.68 -7.16
C ARG A 63 0.00 -13.03 -8.47
N TYR A 64 -0.61 -11.89 -8.73
CA TYR A 64 -0.38 -11.05 -9.88
C TYR A 64 0.02 -9.65 -9.44
N VAL A 65 0.85 -9.01 -10.25
CA VAL A 65 1.20 -7.60 -10.14
C VAL A 65 0.37 -6.86 -11.16
N GLY A 66 -0.30 -5.79 -10.73
CA GLY A 66 -1.13 -5.02 -11.64
C GLY A 66 -1.46 -3.62 -11.14
N ILE A 67 -2.02 -2.85 -12.06
CA ILE A 67 -2.62 -1.55 -11.78
C ILE A 67 -4.12 -1.79 -11.64
N LEU A 68 -4.68 -1.32 -10.52
CA LEU A 68 -6.10 -1.46 -10.19
C LEU A 68 -6.69 -0.10 -9.87
N TYR A 69 -8.01 0.02 -10.00
CA TYR A 69 -8.72 1.13 -9.36
C TYR A 69 -8.63 1.00 -7.84
N ASN A 70 -8.46 2.13 -7.17
CA ASN A 70 -8.41 2.23 -5.72
C ASN A 70 -9.83 2.34 -5.12
N ILE A 71 -10.65 1.32 -5.40
CA ILE A 71 -12.03 1.17 -4.88
C ILE A 71 -12.18 -0.21 -4.21
N PRO A 72 -13.23 -0.44 -3.40
CA PRO A 72 -13.40 -1.72 -2.69
C PRO A 72 -13.56 -2.94 -3.61
N VAL A 73 -14.05 -2.72 -4.83
CA VAL A 73 -14.22 -3.77 -5.84
C VAL A 73 -12.95 -3.94 -6.65
N MET A 74 -12.42 -5.17 -6.72
CA MET A 74 -11.21 -5.49 -7.47
C MET A 74 -11.42 -5.26 -8.97
N THR A 75 -11.02 -4.08 -9.46
CA THR A 75 -11.13 -3.68 -10.86
C THR A 75 -9.74 -3.49 -11.44
N VAL A 76 -9.29 -4.47 -12.22
CA VAL A 76 -7.93 -4.54 -12.77
C VAL A 76 -7.86 -3.80 -14.10
N VAL A 77 -6.93 -2.87 -14.24
CA VAL A 77 -6.69 -2.08 -15.46
C VAL A 77 -5.56 -2.71 -16.29
N TRP A 78 -4.53 -3.23 -15.62
CA TRP A 78 -3.37 -3.85 -16.25
C TRP A 78 -2.74 -4.92 -15.37
N VAL A 79 -2.11 -5.93 -15.99
CA VAL A 79 -1.46 -7.07 -15.31
C VAL A 79 -0.09 -7.31 -15.91
N ALA A 80 0.97 -7.27 -15.09
CA ALA A 80 2.35 -7.44 -15.52
C ALA A 80 2.67 -8.90 -15.87
N ASN A 81 2.34 -9.82 -14.94
CA ASN A 81 2.73 -11.22 -15.01
C ASN A 81 1.57 -12.14 -15.42
N ARG A 82 0.76 -11.72 -16.40
CA ARG A 82 -0.44 -12.44 -16.84
C ARG A 82 -0.18 -13.91 -17.21
N GLU A 83 0.93 -14.19 -17.90
CA GLU A 83 1.28 -15.53 -18.38
C GLU A 83 1.90 -16.43 -17.31
N LYS A 84 2.49 -15.84 -16.26
CA LYS A 84 3.27 -16.56 -15.24
C LYS A 84 2.97 -15.98 -13.86
N PRO A 85 1.83 -16.32 -13.24
CA PRO A 85 1.54 -15.93 -11.86
C PRO A 85 2.59 -16.47 -10.89
N LEU A 86 2.68 -15.85 -9.71
CA LEU A 86 3.36 -16.47 -8.57
C LEU A 86 2.36 -17.38 -7.85
N ILE A 87 2.86 -18.42 -7.19
CA ILE A 87 2.04 -19.39 -6.45
C ILE A 87 1.91 -19.08 -4.96
N ASP A 88 2.66 -18.08 -4.48
CA ASP A 88 2.73 -17.66 -3.08
C ASP A 88 2.87 -16.12 -2.96
N SER A 89 2.79 -15.63 -1.72
CA SER A 89 2.95 -14.22 -1.34
C SER A 89 4.41 -13.80 -1.08
N SER A 90 5.41 -14.52 -1.62
CA SER A 90 6.83 -14.18 -1.44
C SER A 90 7.35 -13.15 -2.46
N GLY A 91 6.47 -12.70 -3.37
CA GLY A 91 6.81 -11.82 -4.48
C GLY A 91 7.32 -10.45 -4.05
N ILE A 92 8.34 -9.99 -4.74
CA ILE A 92 8.86 -8.62 -4.67
C ILE A 92 8.88 -8.03 -6.07
N VAL A 93 8.32 -6.84 -6.23
CA VAL A 93 8.39 -6.03 -7.46
C VAL A 93 9.46 -4.98 -7.30
N MET A 94 10.35 -4.87 -8.29
CA MET A 94 11.34 -3.79 -8.39
C MET A 94 11.35 -3.23 -9.80
N ILE A 95 11.72 -1.96 -9.92
CA ILE A 95 12.09 -1.38 -11.21
C ILE A 95 13.58 -1.65 -11.40
N SER A 96 13.94 -2.37 -12.45
CA SER A 96 15.34 -2.58 -12.81
C SER A 96 15.98 -1.27 -13.29
N GLU A 97 17.32 -1.20 -13.30
CA GLU A 97 18.05 0.02 -13.71
C GLU A 97 17.76 0.44 -15.16
N ASP A 98 17.34 -0.49 -16.01
CA ASP A 98 16.92 -0.24 -17.40
C ASP A 98 15.44 0.21 -17.52
N GLY A 99 14.72 0.35 -16.40
CA GLY A 99 13.34 0.81 -16.34
C GLY A 99 12.28 -0.27 -16.54
N ASN A 100 12.66 -1.54 -16.66
CA ASN A 100 11.72 -2.66 -16.74
C ASN A 100 11.17 -3.05 -15.36
N VAL A 101 9.98 -3.66 -15.34
CA VAL A 101 9.38 -4.20 -14.11
C VAL A 101 9.83 -5.64 -13.95
N GLU A 102 10.65 -5.90 -12.93
CA GLU A 102 11.10 -7.25 -12.57
C GLU A 102 10.33 -7.77 -11.35
N LYS A 103 10.08 -9.08 -11.36
CA LYS A 103 9.60 -9.81 -10.19
C LYS A 103 10.72 -10.71 -9.67
N LYS A 104 11.04 -10.63 -8.39
CA LYS A 104 11.93 -11.58 -7.71
C LYS A 104 11.13 -12.37 -6.68
N THR A 105 11.35 -13.68 -6.67
CA THR A 105 10.85 -14.61 -5.66
C THR A 105 12.01 -14.90 -4.72
N ASN A 106 11.79 -14.91 -3.40
CA ASN A 106 12.78 -15.47 -2.50
C ASN A 106 12.73 -17.00 -2.66
N LEU A 107 13.82 -17.61 -3.10
CA LEU A 107 14.04 -19.06 -2.99
C LEU A 107 14.40 -19.41 -1.53
#